data_AF-A0A920E667-F1
#
_entry.id   AF-A0A920E667-F1
#
_cell.length_a   1.000
_cell.length_b   1.000
_cell.length_c   1.000
_cell.angle_alpha   90.00
_cell.angle_beta   90.00
_cell.angle_gamma   90.00
#
_symmetry.space_group_name_H-M   'P 1'
#
loop_
_entity.id
_entity.type
_entity.pdbx_description
1 polymer ?
#
loop_
_entity_poly.entity_id
_entity_poly.type
_entity_poly.pdbx_seq_one_letter_code
_entity_poly.pdbx_strand_id
1 'polypeptide(L)'
;MNQKLIYVKELMILLTQKVNFNATEIIFDPNILTIATGIEEHKKYAINFLESIPKIKKLCPGAMVSGGISNLSFAFRGNNKVREAMHSVFLYHAKKAGLDMAILNAGMLEVYEEIDQKLLKLIEDVIFDREQSATENLIEFASSVGVNSNGVKKTEDWQSMDLNDRISHQIIKGITTNIEEDVEEARGLYDSPLEIIEGPLMDGMKHVGDLFGEGKMFLPQVVKSARVMKRAVNYLEPFMEKR
;
A
#
# COMPACT_ATOMS: atom_id res chain seq x y z
N MET A 1 21.97 -10.15 -17.76
CA MET A 1 20.96 -11.03 -17.12
C MET A 1 20.99 -10.75 -15.63
N ASN A 2 19.84 -10.56 -14.97
CA ASN A 2 19.76 -10.21 -13.53
C ASN A 2 20.48 -11.29 -12.70
N GLN A 3 21.40 -10.90 -11.81
CA GLN A 3 22.27 -11.81 -11.05
C GLN A 3 21.50 -12.83 -10.21
N LYS A 4 20.30 -12.47 -9.74
CA LYS A 4 19.40 -13.40 -9.04
C LYS A 4 18.97 -14.58 -9.91
N LEU A 5 18.72 -14.38 -11.21
CA LEU A 5 18.32 -15.43 -12.12
C LEU A 5 19.46 -16.41 -12.44
N ILE A 6 20.71 -15.94 -12.37
CA ILE A 6 21.90 -16.80 -12.50
C ILE A 6 21.95 -17.76 -11.31
N TYR A 7 21.82 -17.24 -10.09
CA TYR A 7 21.81 -18.07 -8.88
C TYR A 7 20.65 -19.05 -8.83
N VAL A 8 19.46 -18.65 -9.29
CA VAL A 8 18.30 -19.55 -9.40
C VAL A 8 18.60 -20.73 -10.34
N LYS A 9 19.26 -20.48 -11.48
CA LYS A 9 19.66 -21.54 -12.42
C LYS A 9 20.73 -22.46 -11.82
N GLU A 10 21.75 -21.89 -11.18
CA GLU A 10 22.82 -22.67 -10.54
C GLU A 10 22.28 -23.54 -9.39
N LEU A 11 21.37 -22.99 -8.57
CA LEU A 11 20.69 -23.73 -7.51
C LEU A 11 19.89 -24.91 -8.07
N MET A 12 19.17 -24.73 -9.17
CA MET A 12 18.45 -25.82 -9.82
C MET A 12 19.40 -26.93 -10.27
N ILE A 13 20.53 -26.59 -10.87
CA ILE A 13 21.54 -27.57 -11.30
C ILE A 13 22.07 -28.33 -10.08
N LEU A 14 22.37 -27.63 -8.99
CA LEU A 14 22.83 -28.25 -7.76
C LEU A 14 21.81 -29.24 -7.19
N LEU A 15 20.55 -28.80 -7.02
CA LEU A 15 19.49 -29.61 -6.42
C LEU A 15 19.15 -30.84 -7.28
N THR A 16 19.06 -30.67 -8.59
CA THR A 16 18.67 -31.76 -9.49
C THR A 16 19.82 -32.70 -9.83
N GLN A 17 21.05 -32.20 -10.04
CA GLN A 17 22.16 -33.03 -10.51
C GLN A 17 23.09 -33.54 -9.39
N LYS A 18 23.20 -32.82 -8.27
CA LYS A 18 24.06 -33.23 -7.14
C LYS A 18 23.28 -33.87 -6.02
N VAL A 19 22.12 -33.31 -5.68
CA VAL A 19 21.27 -33.81 -4.58
C VAL A 19 20.21 -34.80 -5.10
N ASN A 20 19.95 -34.83 -6.41
CA ASN A 20 19.00 -35.73 -7.07
C ASN A 20 17.53 -35.53 -6.65
N PHE A 21 17.14 -34.29 -6.36
CA PHE A 21 15.73 -33.92 -6.21
C PHE A 21 15.02 -33.91 -7.56
N ASN A 22 13.75 -34.30 -7.59
CA ASN A 22 12.92 -34.09 -8.75
C ASN A 22 12.65 -32.59 -8.89
N ALA A 23 12.76 -32.04 -10.10
CA ALA A 23 12.49 -30.62 -10.34
C ALA A 23 11.10 -30.18 -9.84
N THR A 24 10.12 -31.09 -9.91
CA THR A 24 8.74 -30.86 -9.42
C THR A 24 8.60 -30.76 -7.90
N GLU A 25 9.62 -31.17 -7.13
CA GLU A 25 9.66 -31.02 -5.67
C GLU A 25 10.25 -29.67 -5.25
N ILE A 26 10.78 -28.89 -6.19
CA ILE A 26 11.40 -27.59 -5.94
C ILE A 26 10.35 -26.51 -6.15
N ILE A 27 10.12 -25.70 -5.11
CA ILE A 27 9.17 -24.59 -5.13
C ILE A 27 9.93 -23.27 -4.95
N PHE A 28 9.73 -22.32 -5.85
CA PHE A 28 10.22 -20.97 -5.73
C PHE A 28 9.10 -20.03 -5.27
N ASP A 29 9.34 -19.27 -4.21
CA ASP A 29 8.51 -18.12 -3.82
C ASP A 29 9.26 -16.82 -4.14
N PRO A 30 8.90 -16.08 -5.20
CA PRO A 30 9.53 -14.81 -5.53
C PRO A 30 9.07 -13.64 -4.63
N ASN A 31 8.29 -13.92 -3.59
CA ASN A 31 7.67 -13.00 -2.63
C ASN A 31 6.64 -12.05 -3.25
N ILE A 32 5.37 -12.26 -2.90
CA ILE A 32 4.33 -11.26 -3.10
C ILE A 32 4.45 -10.21 -1.99
N LEU A 33 4.66 -8.96 -2.40
CA LEU A 33 4.79 -7.81 -1.51
C LEU A 33 3.55 -6.91 -1.60
N THR A 34 3.35 -6.12 -0.55
CA THR A 34 2.22 -5.20 -0.43
C THR A 34 2.26 -4.12 -1.52
N ILE A 35 1.13 -3.91 -2.21
CA ILE A 35 0.95 -2.82 -3.19
C ILE A 35 -0.01 -1.76 -2.66
N ALA A 36 -0.20 -0.68 -3.44
CA ALA A 36 -1.05 0.46 -3.11
C ALA A 36 -0.73 1.17 -1.79
N THR A 37 0.49 1.02 -1.26
CA THR A 37 0.92 1.60 0.03
C THR A 37 1.09 3.12 0.02
N GLY A 38 1.08 3.76 -1.16
CA GLY A 38 1.46 5.17 -1.33
C GLY A 38 2.96 5.43 -1.50
N ILE A 39 3.80 4.40 -1.38
CA ILE A 39 5.25 4.44 -1.62
C ILE A 39 5.52 4.10 -3.10
N GLU A 40 6.28 4.94 -3.79
CA GLU A 40 6.50 4.85 -5.25
C GLU A 40 7.18 3.54 -5.65
N GLU A 41 8.16 3.11 -4.85
CA GLU A 41 8.93 1.88 -5.05
C GLU A 41 8.06 0.62 -5.01
N HIS A 42 6.90 0.68 -4.35
CA HIS A 42 6.01 -0.46 -4.17
C HIS A 42 5.05 -0.66 -5.36
N LYS A 43 4.90 0.33 -6.26
CA LYS A 43 3.94 0.28 -7.38
C LYS A 43 4.13 -0.93 -8.28
N LYS A 44 5.39 -1.31 -8.53
CA LYS A 44 5.72 -2.39 -9.46
C LYS A 44 5.78 -3.78 -8.85
N TYR A 45 5.55 -3.94 -7.54
CA TYR A 45 5.72 -5.24 -6.88
C TYR A 45 4.80 -6.32 -7.45
N ALA A 46 3.54 -6.00 -7.75
CA ALA A 46 2.59 -6.96 -8.31
C ALA A 46 2.97 -7.39 -9.74
N ILE A 47 3.16 -6.43 -10.66
CA ILE A 47 3.57 -6.75 -12.03
C ILE A 47 4.92 -7.47 -12.09
N ASN A 48 5.89 -7.09 -11.25
CA ASN A 48 7.18 -7.77 -11.17
C ASN A 48 7.03 -9.24 -10.76
N PHE A 49 6.15 -9.54 -9.80
CA PHE A 49 5.85 -10.92 -9.43
C PHE A 49 5.23 -11.68 -10.61
N LEU A 50 4.20 -11.13 -11.25
CA LEU A 50 3.54 -11.74 -12.41
C LEU A 50 4.51 -12.04 -13.55
N GLU A 51 5.42 -11.12 -13.85
CA GLU A 51 6.45 -11.31 -14.88
C GLU A 51 7.56 -12.28 -14.46
N SER A 52 7.78 -12.48 -13.16
CA SER A 52 8.82 -13.39 -12.66
C SER A 52 8.46 -14.85 -12.88
N ILE A 53 7.17 -15.19 -12.80
CA ILE A 53 6.66 -16.56 -12.93
C ILE A 53 7.12 -17.21 -14.25
N PRO A 54 6.82 -16.65 -15.45
CA PRO A 54 7.26 -17.27 -16.71
C PRO A 54 8.79 -17.29 -16.86
N LYS A 55 9.50 -16.32 -16.29
CA LYS A 55 10.97 -16.28 -16.30
C LYS A 55 11.55 -17.45 -15.50
N ILE A 56 11.02 -17.71 -14.30
CA ILE A 56 11.41 -18.84 -13.45
C ILE A 56 11.06 -20.16 -14.15
N LYS A 57 9.83 -20.32 -14.64
CA LYS A 57 9.39 -21.53 -15.35
C LYS A 57 10.26 -21.87 -16.55
N LYS A 58 10.71 -20.86 -17.32
CA LYS A 58 11.62 -21.04 -18.45
C LYS A 58 13.03 -21.44 -18.02
N LEU A 59 13.56 -20.84 -16.94
CA LEU A 59 14.92 -21.09 -16.46
C LEU A 59 15.02 -22.40 -15.68
N CYS A 60 13.93 -22.82 -15.04
CA CYS A 60 13.86 -23.93 -14.11
C CYS A 60 12.71 -24.86 -14.50
N PRO A 61 12.79 -25.57 -15.64
CA PRO A 61 11.71 -26.46 -16.08
C PRO A 61 11.37 -27.49 -15.01
N GLY A 62 10.08 -27.69 -14.77
CA GLY A 62 9.56 -28.61 -13.75
C GLY A 62 9.41 -27.98 -12.36
N ALA A 63 10.15 -26.91 -12.02
CA ALA A 63 9.98 -26.24 -10.74
C ALA A 63 8.60 -25.58 -10.61
N MET A 64 8.06 -25.58 -9.40
CA MET A 64 6.81 -24.91 -9.07
C MET A 64 7.06 -23.50 -8.55
N VAL A 65 6.06 -22.64 -8.65
CA VAL A 65 6.06 -21.27 -8.14
C VAL A 65 4.89 -21.10 -7.16
N SER A 66 5.20 -20.58 -5.98
CA SER A 66 4.23 -20.26 -4.93
C SER A 66 4.15 -18.76 -4.69
N GLY A 67 3.06 -18.31 -4.06
CA GLY A 67 3.00 -16.95 -3.51
C GLY A 67 1.90 -16.73 -2.47
N GLY A 68 2.23 -15.94 -1.45
CA GLY A 68 1.31 -15.45 -0.44
C GLY A 68 0.41 -14.30 -0.92
N ILE A 69 -0.73 -14.62 -1.55
CA ILE A 69 -1.64 -13.62 -2.12
C ILE A 69 -2.15 -12.62 -1.07
N SER A 70 -2.30 -13.06 0.18
CA SER A 70 -2.79 -12.21 1.27
C SER A 70 -1.92 -10.97 1.51
N ASN A 71 -0.60 -11.07 1.28
CA ASN A 71 0.36 -9.97 1.45
C ASN A 71 0.10 -8.81 0.50
N LEU A 72 -0.36 -9.11 -0.72
CA LEU A 72 -0.65 -8.11 -1.76
C LEU A 72 -1.55 -6.98 -1.24
N SER A 73 -2.55 -7.37 -0.45
CA SER A 73 -3.63 -6.52 0.03
C SER A 73 -3.41 -5.92 1.42
N PHE A 74 -2.23 -6.14 2.04
CA PHE A 74 -1.99 -5.77 3.44
C PHE A 74 -2.27 -4.28 3.72
N ALA A 75 -2.08 -3.43 2.71
CA ALA A 75 -2.40 -2.02 2.77
C ALA A 75 -3.87 -1.73 3.15
N PHE A 76 -4.80 -2.59 2.77
CA PHE A 76 -6.24 -2.44 2.97
C PHE A 76 -6.80 -3.28 4.11
N ARG A 77 -5.97 -3.67 5.09
CA ARG A 77 -6.43 -4.40 6.29
C ARG A 77 -7.63 -3.66 6.92
N GLY A 78 -8.71 -4.40 7.21
CA GLY A 78 -9.98 -3.84 7.68
C GLY A 78 -11.03 -3.64 6.58
N ASN A 79 -10.63 -3.56 5.31
CA ASN A 79 -11.54 -3.47 4.17
C ASN A 79 -11.60 -4.79 3.39
N ASN A 80 -12.40 -5.74 3.89
CA ASN A 80 -12.48 -7.07 3.26
C ASN A 80 -12.94 -6.99 1.81
N LYS A 81 -13.96 -6.18 1.47
CA LYS A 81 -14.44 -6.05 0.09
C LYS A 81 -13.33 -5.71 -0.91
N VAL A 82 -12.47 -4.75 -0.61
CA VAL A 82 -11.33 -4.42 -1.50
C VAL A 82 -10.28 -5.53 -1.50
N ARG A 83 -9.99 -6.13 -0.35
CA ARG A 83 -8.97 -7.19 -0.24
C ARG A 83 -9.36 -8.45 -1.01
N GLU A 84 -10.61 -8.88 -0.88
CA GLU A 84 -11.16 -10.07 -1.54
C GLU A 84 -11.11 -9.91 -3.06
N ALA A 85 -11.59 -8.76 -3.57
CA ALA A 85 -11.48 -8.42 -4.98
C ALA A 85 -10.01 -8.39 -5.45
N MET A 86 -9.09 -7.80 -4.67
CA MET A 86 -7.66 -7.78 -5.01
C MET A 86 -7.06 -9.18 -5.10
N HIS A 87 -7.43 -10.09 -4.19
CA HIS A 87 -6.96 -11.47 -4.22
C HIS A 87 -7.46 -12.20 -5.46
N SER A 88 -8.74 -12.06 -5.77
CA SER A 88 -9.36 -12.70 -6.94
C SER A 88 -8.76 -12.21 -8.26
N VAL A 89 -8.58 -10.89 -8.42
CA VAL A 89 -7.98 -10.31 -9.62
C VAL A 89 -6.53 -10.73 -9.79
N PHE A 90 -5.74 -10.66 -8.72
CA PHE A 90 -4.34 -11.06 -8.78
C PHE A 90 -4.19 -12.56 -9.06
N LEU A 91 -4.97 -13.40 -8.38
CA LEU A 91 -4.93 -14.85 -8.58
C LEU A 91 -5.32 -15.24 -10.01
N TYR A 92 -6.31 -14.56 -10.60
CA TYR A 92 -6.70 -14.76 -11.99
C TYR A 92 -5.52 -14.54 -12.96
N HIS A 93 -4.80 -13.43 -12.79
CA HIS A 93 -3.64 -13.10 -13.63
C HIS A 93 -2.41 -13.96 -13.30
N ALA A 94 -2.16 -14.25 -12.03
CA ALA A 94 -1.04 -15.10 -11.61
C ALA A 94 -1.20 -16.54 -12.10
N LYS A 95 -2.42 -17.08 -12.07
CA LYS A 95 -2.73 -18.40 -12.66
C LYS A 95 -2.44 -18.43 -14.16
N LYS A 96 -2.84 -17.39 -14.91
CA LYS A 96 -2.51 -17.27 -16.34
C LYS A 96 -1.00 -17.18 -16.59
N ALA A 97 -0.26 -16.53 -15.70
CA ALA A 97 1.20 -16.44 -15.78
C ALA A 97 1.91 -17.76 -15.42
N GLY A 98 1.20 -18.74 -14.84
CA GLY A 98 1.73 -20.07 -14.51
C GLY A 98 2.03 -20.31 -13.02
N LEU A 99 1.35 -19.59 -12.11
CA LEU A 99 1.42 -19.86 -10.67
C LEU A 99 0.84 -21.24 -10.35
N ASP A 100 1.56 -22.06 -9.58
CA ASP A 100 1.11 -23.42 -9.21
C ASP A 100 0.42 -23.44 -7.85
N MET A 101 0.89 -22.62 -6.91
CA MET A 101 0.40 -22.63 -5.53
C MET A 101 0.14 -21.21 -5.01
N ALA A 102 -1.04 -21.00 -4.46
CA ALA A 102 -1.44 -19.74 -3.86
C ALA A 102 -1.74 -19.94 -2.37
N ILE A 103 -1.14 -19.11 -1.51
CA ILE A 103 -1.37 -19.13 -0.06
C ILE A 103 -2.32 -17.98 0.27
N LEU A 104 -3.58 -18.32 0.55
CA LEU A 104 -4.63 -17.36 0.90
C LEU A 104 -5.78 -18.00 1.68
N ASN A 105 -6.71 -17.16 2.17
CA ASN A 105 -7.97 -17.65 2.72
C ASN A 105 -8.98 -17.90 1.59
N ALA A 106 -9.26 -19.17 1.30
CA ALA A 106 -10.19 -19.56 0.25
C ALA A 106 -11.65 -19.11 0.49
N GLY A 107 -12.05 -18.90 1.75
CA GLY A 107 -13.40 -18.40 2.09
C GLY A 107 -13.59 -16.90 1.84
N MET A 108 -12.52 -16.19 1.49
CA MET A 108 -12.50 -14.74 1.20
C MET A 108 -12.19 -14.48 -0.30
N LEU A 109 -12.52 -15.42 -1.18
CA LEU A 109 -12.36 -15.25 -2.63
C LEU A 109 -13.71 -14.91 -3.27
N GLU A 110 -13.80 -13.73 -3.85
CA GLU A 110 -14.92 -13.33 -4.70
C GLU A 110 -14.78 -13.92 -6.11
N VAL A 111 -15.88 -14.19 -6.81
CA VAL A 111 -15.82 -14.66 -8.20
C VAL A 111 -15.36 -13.51 -9.10
N TYR A 112 -14.28 -13.71 -9.86
CA TYR A 112 -13.67 -12.66 -10.70
C TYR A 112 -14.68 -11.91 -11.60
N GLU A 113 -15.63 -12.64 -12.20
CA GLU A 113 -16.65 -12.07 -13.10
C GLU A 113 -17.75 -11.29 -12.38
N GLU A 114 -17.91 -11.50 -11.06
CA GLU A 114 -18.92 -10.83 -10.23
C GLU A 114 -18.38 -9.54 -9.59
N ILE A 115 -17.06 -9.31 -9.66
CA ILE A 115 -16.43 -8.09 -9.13
C ILE A 115 -16.98 -6.87 -9.90
N ASP A 116 -17.41 -5.86 -9.14
CA ASP A 116 -17.84 -4.56 -9.69
C ASP A 116 -16.82 -4.02 -10.71
N GLN A 117 -17.30 -3.64 -11.91
CA GLN A 117 -16.41 -3.27 -13.02
C GLN A 117 -15.50 -2.08 -12.69
N LYS A 118 -15.98 -1.13 -11.88
CA LYS A 118 -15.17 0.02 -11.47
C LYS A 118 -14.08 -0.43 -10.50
N LEU A 119 -14.40 -1.25 -9.50
CA LEU A 119 -13.40 -1.82 -8.59
C LEU A 119 -12.39 -2.71 -9.32
N LEU A 120 -12.84 -3.55 -10.24
CA LEU A 120 -11.99 -4.39 -11.08
C LEU A 120 -10.96 -3.56 -11.84
N LYS A 121 -11.42 -2.50 -12.53
CA LYS A 121 -10.52 -1.60 -13.26
C LYS A 121 -9.49 -0.96 -12.34
N LEU A 122 -9.91 -0.40 -11.20
CA LEU A 122 -9.02 0.25 -10.24
C LEU A 122 -7.95 -0.72 -9.70
N ILE A 123 -8.33 -1.96 -9.41
CA ILE A 123 -7.40 -2.99 -8.93
C ILE A 123 -6.41 -3.37 -10.05
N GLU A 124 -6.87 -3.57 -11.28
CA GLU A 124 -5.96 -3.86 -12.40
C GLU A 124 -5.00 -2.71 -12.68
N ASP A 125 -5.46 -1.47 -12.62
CA ASP A 125 -4.62 -0.29 -12.84
C ASP A 125 -3.49 -0.23 -11.80
N VAL A 126 -3.75 -0.66 -10.55
CA VAL A 126 -2.72 -0.80 -9.51
C VAL A 126 -1.82 -2.02 -9.75
N ILE A 127 -2.38 -3.20 -10.05
CA ILE A 127 -1.60 -4.44 -10.24
C ILE A 127 -0.61 -4.29 -11.40
N PHE A 128 -1.02 -3.62 -12.47
CA PHE A 128 -0.24 -3.46 -13.70
C PHE A 128 0.47 -2.11 -13.80
N ASP A 129 0.39 -1.25 -12.79
CA ASP A 129 1.00 0.09 -12.79
C ASP A 129 0.65 0.91 -14.04
N ARG A 130 -0.64 0.91 -14.45
CA ARG A 130 -1.11 1.52 -15.72
C ARG A 130 -1.19 3.04 -15.68
N GLU A 131 -1.50 3.60 -14.51
CA GLU A 131 -1.70 5.03 -14.33
C GLU A 131 -0.95 5.51 -13.09
N GLN A 132 -0.37 6.72 -13.17
CA GLN A 132 0.36 7.32 -12.05
C GLN A 132 -0.49 7.48 -10.79
N SER A 133 -1.79 7.76 -10.97
CA SER A 133 -2.79 7.95 -9.91
C SER A 133 -3.53 6.67 -9.50
N ALA A 134 -3.20 5.50 -10.07
CA ALA A 134 -3.94 4.25 -9.82
C ALA A 134 -4.06 3.92 -8.32
N THR A 135 -2.96 4.07 -7.58
CA THR A 135 -2.93 3.85 -6.12
C THR A 135 -3.87 4.82 -5.40
N GLU A 136 -3.84 6.11 -5.75
CA GLU A 136 -4.68 7.12 -5.10
C GLU A 136 -6.16 6.90 -5.39
N ASN A 137 -6.50 6.56 -6.64
CA ASN A 137 -7.86 6.27 -7.05
C ASN A 137 -8.43 5.06 -6.30
N LEU A 138 -7.64 3.99 -6.12
CA LEU A 138 -8.08 2.81 -5.35
C LEU A 138 -8.26 3.15 -3.86
N ILE A 139 -7.37 3.94 -3.27
CA ILE A 139 -7.50 4.38 -1.87
C ILE A 139 -8.76 5.22 -1.66
N GLU A 140 -9.05 6.14 -2.59
CA GLU A 140 -10.25 6.96 -2.51
C GLU A 140 -11.52 6.10 -2.63
N PHE A 141 -11.53 5.13 -3.55
CA PHE A 141 -12.63 4.18 -3.67
C PHE A 141 -12.78 3.32 -2.41
N ALA A 142 -11.70 2.78 -1.87
CA ALA A 142 -11.73 1.99 -0.64
C ALA A 142 -12.33 2.78 0.53
N SER A 143 -12.04 4.07 0.60
CA SER A 143 -12.57 4.99 1.60
C SER A 143 -14.08 5.23 1.46
N SER A 144 -14.62 5.22 0.23
CA SER A 144 -16.06 5.38 0.02
C SER A 144 -16.88 4.12 0.32
N VAL A 145 -16.24 2.95 0.31
CA VAL A 145 -16.88 1.65 0.54
C VAL A 145 -16.92 1.25 2.03
N GLY A 146 -15.98 1.73 2.85
CA GLY A 146 -15.91 1.42 4.29
C GLY A 146 -16.84 2.25 5.18
N VAL A 147 -17.37 3.36 4.66
CA VAL A 147 -18.39 4.16 5.35
C VAL A 147 -19.73 3.60 4.91
N ASN A 148 -20.54 3.07 5.85
CA ASN A 148 -21.96 2.84 5.61
C ASN A 148 -22.52 4.05 4.87
N SER A 149 -22.85 3.84 3.60
CA SER A 149 -23.23 4.87 2.65
C SER A 149 -24.50 5.54 3.13
N ASN A 150 -24.35 6.69 3.78
CA ASN A 150 -25.35 7.76 3.88
C ASN A 150 -24.64 9.05 4.30
N GLY A 151 -24.16 9.79 3.30
CA GLY A 151 -23.57 11.09 3.54
C GLY A 151 -22.85 11.58 2.30
N VAL A 152 -23.52 12.46 1.56
CA VAL A 152 -22.88 13.40 0.64
C VAL A 152 -21.62 13.93 1.34
N LYS A 153 -20.43 13.72 0.75
CA LYS A 153 -19.19 14.42 1.15
C LYS A 153 -19.50 15.93 1.06
N LYS A 154 -19.95 16.54 2.15
CA LYS A 154 -19.79 17.98 2.32
C LYS A 154 -18.28 18.17 2.38
N THR A 155 -17.74 18.93 1.44
CA THR A 155 -16.46 19.61 1.65
C THR A 155 -16.63 20.43 2.91
N GLU A 156 -16.20 19.88 4.05
CA GLU A 156 -16.02 20.65 5.27
C GLU A 156 -15.07 21.80 4.92
N ASP A 157 -15.49 23.02 5.23
CA ASP A 157 -14.65 24.21 5.10
C ASP A 157 -13.61 24.20 6.23
N TRP A 158 -12.69 23.24 6.17
CA TRP A 158 -11.65 23.02 7.17
C TRP A 158 -10.70 24.22 7.29
N GLN A 159 -10.66 25.10 6.28
CA GLN A 159 -9.91 26.34 6.32
C GLN A 159 -10.49 27.35 7.32
N SER A 160 -11.79 27.23 7.64
CA SER A 160 -12.45 28.04 8.66
C SER A 160 -12.27 27.53 10.10
N MET A 161 -11.64 26.37 10.28
CA MET A 161 -11.34 25.82 11.61
C MET A 161 -10.24 26.61 12.31
N ASP A 162 -10.24 26.52 13.64
CA ASP A 162 -9.16 27.03 14.47
C ASP A 162 -7.83 26.36 14.08
N LEU A 163 -6.72 27.08 14.24
CA LEU A 163 -5.42 26.69 13.71
C LEU A 163 -4.99 25.25 14.08
N ASN A 164 -5.14 24.87 15.35
CA ASN A 164 -4.76 23.54 15.82
C ASN A 164 -5.62 22.43 15.22
N ASP A 165 -6.92 22.69 15.09
CA ASP A 165 -7.86 21.77 14.46
C ASP A 165 -7.59 21.68 12.96
N ARG A 166 -7.20 22.79 12.33
CA ARG A 166 -6.81 22.85 10.92
C ARG A 166 -5.56 22.02 10.63
N ILE A 167 -4.51 22.14 11.45
CA ILE A 167 -3.29 21.32 11.37
C ILE A 167 -3.61 19.84 11.61
N SER A 168 -4.38 19.53 12.67
CA SER A 168 -4.79 18.17 12.99
C SER A 168 -5.62 17.54 11.85
N HIS A 169 -6.54 18.31 11.26
CA HIS A 169 -7.36 17.88 10.13
C HIS A 169 -6.49 17.55 8.91
N GLN A 170 -5.50 18.39 8.59
CA GLN A 170 -4.58 18.12 7.47
C GLN A 170 -3.78 16.83 7.69
N ILE A 171 -3.32 16.56 8.91
CA ILE A 171 -2.64 15.32 9.27
C ILE A 171 -3.59 14.12 9.08
N ILE A 172 -4.79 14.17 9.67
CA ILE A 172 -5.77 13.06 9.61
C ILE A 172 -6.20 12.77 8.17
N LYS A 173 -6.40 13.80 7.35
CA LYS A 173 -6.82 13.66 5.95
C LYS A 173 -5.65 13.46 4.98
N GLY A 174 -4.40 13.62 5.42
CA GLY A 174 -3.22 13.51 4.55
C GLY A 174 -3.12 14.64 3.52
N ILE A 175 -3.59 15.85 3.87
CA ILE A 175 -3.57 17.05 3.02
C ILE A 175 -2.22 17.75 3.18
N THR A 176 -1.47 17.89 2.09
CA THR A 176 -0.15 18.56 2.08
C THR A 176 -0.23 20.04 1.70
N THR A 177 -1.39 20.52 1.28
CA THR A 177 -1.61 21.90 0.84
C THR A 177 -1.79 22.79 2.06
N ASN A 178 -1.10 23.92 2.11
CA ASN A 178 -1.14 24.94 3.17
C ASN A 178 -0.54 24.53 4.53
N ILE A 179 0.01 23.32 4.66
CA ILE A 179 0.54 22.85 5.94
C ILE A 179 1.74 23.67 6.42
N GLU A 180 2.57 24.19 5.51
CA GLU A 180 3.73 25.03 5.85
C GLU A 180 3.29 26.40 6.35
N GLU A 181 2.28 27.00 5.70
CA GLU A 181 1.67 28.26 6.10
C GLU A 181 1.01 28.14 7.48
N ASP A 182 0.30 27.04 7.74
CA ASP A 182 -0.36 26.81 9.03
C ASP A 182 0.63 26.57 10.17
N VAL A 183 1.72 25.82 9.94
CA VAL A 183 2.74 25.67 11.00
C VAL A 183 3.57 26.95 11.20
N GLU A 184 3.68 27.83 10.20
CA GLU A 184 4.27 29.15 10.35
C GLU A 184 3.38 30.09 11.17
N GLU A 185 2.06 30.07 10.94
CA GLU A 185 1.10 30.78 11.79
C GLU A 185 1.22 30.28 13.24
N ALA A 186 1.31 28.96 13.44
CA ALA A 186 1.47 28.37 14.77
C ALA A 186 2.81 28.79 15.41
N ARG A 187 3.88 28.93 14.62
CA ARG A 187 5.18 29.41 15.10
C ARG A 187 5.13 30.84 15.64
N GLY A 188 4.16 31.65 15.20
CA GLY A 188 3.91 32.98 15.76
C GLY A 188 3.14 32.98 17.09
N LEU A 189 2.50 31.86 17.44
CA LEU A 189 1.61 31.74 18.61
C LEU A 189 2.18 30.86 19.73
N TYR A 190 3.03 29.89 19.38
CA TYR A 190 3.66 28.95 20.32
C TYR A 190 5.05 29.42 20.76
N ASP A 191 5.46 29.05 21.97
CA ASP A 191 6.76 29.47 22.54
C ASP A 191 7.94 28.78 21.86
N SER A 192 7.72 27.61 21.27
CA SER A 192 8.74 26.91 20.49
C SER A 192 8.16 26.05 19.36
N PRO A 193 8.92 25.84 18.25
CA PRO A 193 8.54 24.89 17.20
C PRO A 193 8.31 23.46 17.72
N LEU A 194 8.97 23.08 18.82
CA LEU A 194 8.81 21.77 19.43
C LEU A 194 7.40 21.57 19.99
N GLU A 195 6.78 22.61 20.56
CA GLU A 195 5.41 22.54 21.08
C GLU A 195 4.37 22.33 19.97
N ILE A 196 4.63 22.83 18.76
CA ILE A 196 3.77 22.60 17.59
C ILE A 196 3.86 21.12 17.16
N ILE A 197 5.05 20.53 17.25
CA ILE A 197 5.27 19.12 16.97
C ILE A 197 4.56 18.27 18.02
N GLU A 198 4.84 18.49 19.30
CA GLU A 198 4.32 17.69 20.41
C GLU A 198 2.82 17.92 20.67
N GLY A 199 2.27 19.06 20.25
CA GLY A 199 0.85 19.42 20.32
C GLY A 199 0.08 19.04 19.05
N PRO A 200 -0.35 20.02 18.22
CA PRO A 200 -1.32 19.78 17.15
C PRO A 200 -0.89 18.72 16.12
N LEU A 201 0.40 18.64 15.78
CA LEU A 201 0.90 17.64 14.84
C LEU A 201 0.83 16.21 15.42
N MET A 202 1.29 16.03 16.66
CA MET A 202 1.24 14.73 17.34
C MET A 202 -0.18 14.31 17.71
N ASP A 203 -1.06 15.25 18.05
CA ASP A 203 -2.48 14.95 18.33
C ASP A 203 -3.20 14.44 17.07
N GLY A 204 -2.94 15.05 15.91
CA GLY A 204 -3.37 14.51 14.62
C GLY A 204 -2.84 13.08 14.37
N MET A 205 -1.57 12.83 14.68
CA MET A 205 -0.96 11.50 14.50
C MET A 205 -1.49 10.44 15.48
N LYS A 206 -1.83 10.80 16.72
CA LYS A 206 -2.51 9.89 17.67
C LYS A 206 -3.84 9.43 17.10
N HIS A 207 -4.65 10.37 16.59
CA HIS A 207 -5.94 10.04 15.99
C HIS A 207 -5.80 9.13 14.76
N VAL A 208 -4.78 9.36 13.91
CA VAL A 208 -4.42 8.46 12.81
C VAL A 208 -4.10 7.04 13.32
N GLY A 209 -3.36 6.93 14.43
CA GLY A 209 -3.04 5.67 15.08
C GLY A 209 -4.29 4.93 15.57
N ASP A 210 -5.20 5.64 16.24
CA ASP A 210 -6.46 5.07 16.74
C ASP A 210 -7.34 4.57 15.58
N LEU A 211 -7.53 5.38 14.54
CA LEU A 211 -8.31 4.99 13.36
C LEU A 211 -7.70 3.78 12.63
N PHE A 212 -6.37 3.69 12.56
CA PHE A 212 -5.69 2.53 11.98
C PHE A 212 -5.85 1.28 12.85
N GLY A 213 -5.74 1.42 14.18
CA GLY A 213 -5.95 0.34 15.15
C GLY A 213 -7.38 -0.22 15.11
N GLU A 214 -8.37 0.65 14.91
CA GLU A 214 -9.79 0.28 14.75
C GLU A 214 -10.12 -0.28 13.35
N GLY A 215 -9.18 -0.23 12.40
CA GLY A 215 -9.41 -0.61 11.00
C GLY A 215 -10.28 0.35 10.19
N LYS A 216 -10.52 1.56 10.72
CA LYS A 216 -11.24 2.66 10.03
C LYS A 216 -10.35 3.46 9.09
N MET A 217 -9.03 3.38 9.28
CA MET A 217 -8.01 3.95 8.39
C MET A 217 -7.08 2.85 7.88
N PHE A 218 -6.61 2.99 6.65
CA PHE A 218 -5.79 1.99 5.96
C PHE A 218 -4.33 2.47 5.88
N LEU A 219 -3.38 1.53 5.70
CA LEU A 219 -1.95 1.84 5.66
C LEU A 219 -1.60 2.98 4.67
N PRO A 220 -2.19 3.07 3.47
CA PRO A 220 -1.86 4.15 2.55
C PRO A 220 -2.30 5.53 3.04
N GLN A 221 -3.39 5.60 3.81
CA GLN A 221 -3.83 6.84 4.44
C GLN A 221 -2.86 7.23 5.55
N VAL A 222 -2.41 6.27 6.38
CA VAL A 222 -1.38 6.50 7.40
C VAL A 222 -0.08 7.01 6.78
N VAL A 223 0.35 6.45 5.65
CA VAL A 223 1.54 6.91 4.90
C VAL A 223 1.34 8.34 4.38
N LYS A 224 0.13 8.70 3.91
CA LYS A 224 -0.19 10.09 3.53
C LYS A 224 -0.10 11.03 4.73
N SER A 225 -0.65 10.67 5.89
CA SER A 225 -0.53 11.45 7.14
C SER A 225 0.92 11.63 7.56
N ALA A 226 1.72 10.56 7.51
CA ALA A 226 3.16 10.63 7.82
C ALA A 226 3.92 11.55 6.86
N ARG A 227 3.51 11.65 5.59
CA ARG A 227 4.09 12.59 4.61
C ARG A 227 3.78 14.04 4.97
N VAL A 228 2.55 14.34 5.39
CA VAL A 228 2.16 15.68 5.86
C VAL A 228 2.94 16.04 7.12
N MET A 229 3.01 15.12 8.09
CA MET A 229 3.81 15.25 9.31
C MET A 229 5.27 15.58 8.99
N LYS A 230 5.91 14.79 8.13
CA LYS A 230 7.30 15.00 7.73
C LYS A 230 7.50 16.37 7.07
N ARG A 231 6.56 16.80 6.22
CA ARG A 231 6.63 18.12 5.56
C ARG A 231 6.58 19.26 6.58
N ALA A 232 5.64 19.19 7.53
CA ALA A 232 5.51 20.15 8.62
C ALA A 232 6.77 20.21 9.49
N VAL A 233 7.29 19.05 9.92
CA VAL A 233 8.51 18.97 10.74
C VAL A 233 9.72 19.53 10.00
N ASN A 234 9.92 19.19 8.73
CA ASN A 234 11.01 19.72 7.90
C ASN A 234 10.95 21.25 7.78
N TYR A 235 9.76 21.84 7.78
CA TYR A 235 9.60 23.29 7.77
C TYR A 235 10.02 23.92 9.11
N LEU A 236 9.67 23.27 10.23
CA LEU A 236 9.95 23.75 11.58
C LEU A 236 11.41 23.54 12.03
N GLU A 237 12.09 22.53 11.49
CA GLU A 237 13.46 22.11 11.85
C GLU A 237 14.48 23.27 11.84
N PRO A 238 14.56 24.14 10.81
CA PRO A 238 15.49 25.28 10.79
C PRO A 238 15.26 26.32 11.90
N PHE A 239 14.10 26.30 12.55
CA PHE A 239 13.74 27.22 13.63
C PHE A 239 14.00 26.62 15.02
N MET A 240 14.30 25.32 15.13
CA MET A 240 14.64 24.67 16.41
C MET A 240 16.05 25.01 16.88
N GLU A 241 16.99 25.19 15.95
CA GLU A 241 18.41 25.44 16.24
C GLU A 241 18.72 26.92 16.54
N LYS A 242 17.81 27.84 16.22
CA LYS A 242 17.96 29.27 16.51
C LYS A 242 17.56 29.57 17.96
N ARG A 243 18.43 29.22 18.91
CA ARG A 243 18.47 29.78 20.26
C ARG A 243 19.57 30.83 20.38
#